data_AF-A0A8S3JC15-F1
#
_entry.id   AF-A0A8S3JC15-F1
#
_cell.length_a   1.000
_cell.length_b   1.000
_cell.length_c   1.000
_cell.angle_alpha   90.00
_cell.angle_beta   90.00
_cell.angle_gamma   90.00
#
_symmetry.space_group_name_H-M   'P 1'
#
loop_
_entity.id
_entity.type
_entity.pdbx_description
1 polymer ?
#
loop_
_entity_poly.entity_id
_entity_poly.type
_entity_poly.pdbx_seq_one_letter_code
_entity_poly.pdbx_strand_id
1 'polypeptide(L)'
;DIDLAQYSEKIQDQLQIHEKAFVQDFIGEANNIANLHMQISSCDKILESMDHMLRNFQNNLANISNEIRHLQHYSAELNIKKKNRELVRGQLTQVVDEMVVPQSMIQIIMDMPVTERQFLEQLHELSHKIKFVKAQSFHDAIACQDVQEVLEKLRVK
;
A
#
# COMPACT_ATOMS: atom_id res chain seq x y z
N ASP A 1 -53.01 46.88 -78.34
CA ASP A 1 -53.46 45.98 -77.26
C ASP A 1 -52.35 45.01 -76.91
N ILE A 2 -51.94 45.02 -75.63
CA ILE A 2 -50.97 44.06 -75.10
C ILE A 2 -51.72 42.74 -74.96
N ASP A 3 -51.24 41.69 -75.63
CA ASP A 3 -51.85 40.36 -75.57
C ASP A 3 -51.57 39.73 -74.20
N LEU A 4 -52.50 39.96 -73.28
CA LEU A 4 -52.46 39.50 -71.90
C LEU A 4 -52.30 37.97 -71.78
N ALA A 5 -52.76 37.21 -72.79
CA ALA A 5 -52.62 35.76 -72.80
C ALA A 5 -51.15 35.33 -72.95
N GLN A 6 -50.41 35.95 -73.88
CA GLN A 6 -48.98 35.67 -74.10
C GLN A 6 -48.13 36.11 -72.91
N TYR A 7 -48.52 37.20 -72.24
CA TYR A 7 -47.82 37.66 -71.04
C TYR A 7 -48.06 36.71 -69.85
N SER A 8 -49.28 36.17 -69.70
CA SER A 8 -49.59 35.16 -68.69
C SER A 8 -48.83 33.86 -68.91
N GLU A 9 -48.73 33.39 -70.16
CA GLU A 9 -47.97 32.19 -70.51
C GLU A 9 -46.47 32.36 -70.18
N LYS A 10 -45.90 33.51 -70.51
CA LYS A 10 -44.50 33.82 -70.18
C LYS A 10 -44.25 33.90 -68.66
N ILE A 11 -45.18 34.44 -67.89
CA ILE A 11 -45.09 34.46 -66.41
C ILE A 11 -45.17 33.04 -65.85
N GLN A 12 -46.07 32.20 -66.39
CA GLN A 12 -46.21 30.80 -65.98
C GLN A 12 -44.91 30.03 -66.18
N ASP A 13 -44.27 30.18 -67.35
CA ASP A 13 -43.00 29.54 -67.67
C ASP A 13 -41.87 30.03 -66.74
N GLN A 14 -41.81 31.34 -66.48
CA GLN A 14 -40.83 31.90 -65.56
C GLN A 14 -41.02 31.40 -64.13
N LEU A 15 -42.26 31.30 -63.66
CA LEU A 15 -42.61 30.72 -62.36
C LEU A 15 -42.18 29.26 -62.29
N GLN A 16 -42.45 28.46 -63.32
CA GLN A 16 -42.09 27.05 -63.33
C GLN A 16 -40.57 26.82 -63.33
N ILE A 17 -39.81 27.67 -64.04
CA ILE A 17 -38.35 27.63 -64.02
C ILE A 17 -37.83 28.01 -62.64
N HIS A 18 -38.36 29.07 -62.03
CA HIS A 18 -37.95 29.52 -60.70
C HIS A 18 -38.29 28.49 -59.61
N GLU A 19 -39.44 27.85 -59.69
CA GLU A 19 -39.86 26.82 -58.74
C GLU A 19 -38.95 25.59 -58.83
N LYS A 20 -38.61 25.15 -60.06
CA LYS A 20 -37.65 24.05 -60.26
C LYS A 20 -36.26 24.40 -59.72
N ALA A 21 -35.77 25.62 -59.97
CA ALA A 21 -34.49 26.08 -59.44
C ALA A 21 -34.51 26.14 -57.91
N PHE A 22 -35.57 26.69 -57.31
CA PHE A 22 -35.74 26.77 -55.86
C PHE A 22 -35.78 25.39 -55.19
N VAL A 23 -36.50 24.43 -55.77
CA VAL A 23 -36.53 23.05 -55.27
C VAL A 23 -35.14 22.41 -55.35
N GLN A 24 -34.42 22.64 -56.44
CA GLN A 24 -33.05 22.13 -56.61
C GLN A 24 -32.10 22.71 -55.56
N ASP A 25 -32.15 24.02 -55.31
CA ASP A 25 -31.34 24.71 -54.30
C ASP A 25 -31.71 24.25 -52.89
N PHE A 26 -33.00 24.09 -52.59
CA PHE A 26 -33.48 23.59 -51.30
C PHE A 26 -33.01 22.15 -51.02
N ILE A 27 -33.05 21.27 -52.04
CA ILE A 27 -32.52 19.90 -51.93
C ILE A 27 -30.99 19.91 -51.73
N GLY A 28 -30.28 20.80 -52.44
CA GLY A 28 -28.85 20.99 -52.28
C GLY A 28 -28.49 21.38 -50.84
N GLU A 29 -29.20 22.36 -50.29
CA GLU A 29 -28.97 22.83 -48.93
C GLU A 29 -29.37 21.79 -47.87
N ALA A 30 -30.45 21.02 -48.11
CA ALA A 30 -30.81 19.90 -47.23
C ALA A 30 -29.70 18.83 -47.17
N ASN A 31 -29.00 18.55 -48.28
CA ASN A 31 -27.85 17.66 -48.29
C ASN A 31 -26.66 18.23 -47.49
N ASN A 32 -26.41 19.54 -47.55
CA ASN A 32 -25.38 20.19 -46.73
C ASN A 32 -25.68 20.06 -45.24
N ILE A 33 -26.93 20.30 -44.83
CA ILE A 33 -27.38 20.13 -43.43
C ILE A 33 -27.23 18.68 -42.98
N ALA A 34 -27.61 17.72 -43.83
CA ALA A 34 -27.46 16.29 -43.53
C ALA A 34 -25.98 15.90 -43.35
N ASN A 35 -25.08 16.41 -44.20
CA ASN A 35 -23.64 16.19 -44.06
C ASN A 35 -23.09 16.79 -42.76
N LEU A 36 -23.49 18.01 -42.41
CA LEU A 36 -23.09 18.64 -41.15
C LEU A 36 -23.56 17.83 -39.95
N HIS A 37 -24.82 17.37 -39.97
CA HIS A 37 -25.37 16.52 -38.90
C HIS A 37 -24.59 15.19 -38.78
N MET A 38 -24.21 14.57 -39.89
CA MET A 38 -23.36 13.37 -39.86
C MET A 38 -21.99 13.64 -39.24
N GLN A 39 -21.37 14.79 -39.55
CA GLN A 39 -20.10 15.18 -38.95
C GLN A 39 -20.24 15.43 -37.44
N ILE A 40 -21.27 16.17 -37.01
CA ILE A 40 -21.57 16.41 -35.59
C ILE A 40 -21.78 15.07 -34.86
N SER A 41 -22.59 14.18 -35.42
CA SER A 41 -22.82 12.85 -34.84
C SER A 41 -21.54 12.01 -34.77
N SER A 42 -20.63 12.13 -35.74
CA SER A 42 -19.33 11.48 -35.69
C SER A 42 -18.45 12.07 -34.59
N CYS A 43 -18.46 13.39 -34.41
CA CYS A 43 -17.74 14.06 -33.32
C CYS A 43 -18.28 13.61 -31.95
N ASP A 44 -19.61 13.53 -31.78
CA ASP A 44 -20.24 13.08 -30.53
C ASP A 44 -19.80 11.66 -30.17
N LYS A 45 -19.73 10.74 -31.14
CA LYS A 45 -19.24 9.37 -30.92
C LYS A 45 -17.78 9.33 -30.47
N ILE A 46 -16.94 10.22 -31.01
CA ILE A 46 -15.52 10.31 -30.59
C ILE A 46 -15.44 10.83 -29.16
N LEU A 47 -16.22 11.87 -28.83
CA LEU A 47 -16.27 12.43 -27.46
C LEU A 47 -16.80 11.41 -26.45
N GLU A 48 -17.83 10.64 -26.80
CA GLU A 48 -18.36 9.56 -25.97
C GLU A 48 -17.30 8.48 -25.71
N SER A 49 -16.55 8.09 -26.73
CA SER A 49 -15.44 7.14 -26.60
C SER A 49 -14.33 7.67 -25.68
N MET A 50 -13.97 8.95 -25.82
CA MET A 50 -13.00 9.60 -24.92
C MET A 50 -13.49 9.67 -23.48
N ASP A 51 -14.75 10.04 -23.25
CA ASP A 51 -15.35 10.08 -21.92
C ASP A 51 -15.34 8.70 -21.27
N HIS A 52 -15.72 7.65 -22.02
CA HIS A 52 -15.67 6.28 -21.53
C HIS A 52 -14.23 5.85 -21.15
N MET A 53 -13.25 6.16 -22.00
CA MET A 53 -11.85 5.86 -21.72
C MET A 53 -11.34 6.57 -20.46
N LEU A 54 -11.65 7.87 -20.31
CA LEU A 54 -11.24 8.65 -19.15
C LEU A 54 -11.90 8.17 -17.86
N ARG A 55 -13.18 7.81 -17.89
CA ARG A 55 -13.88 7.21 -16.74
C ARG A 55 -13.25 5.88 -16.33
N ASN A 56 -12.93 5.03 -17.29
CA ASN A 56 -12.25 3.77 -17.00
C ASN A 56 -10.86 4.00 -16.39
N PHE A 57 -10.12 4.97 -16.92
CA PHE A 57 -8.82 5.34 -16.37
C PHE A 57 -8.93 5.87 -14.94
N GLN A 58 -9.89 6.75 -14.67
CA GLN A 58 -10.19 7.25 -13.33
C GLN A 58 -10.53 6.12 -12.37
N ASN A 59 -11.40 5.19 -12.77
CA ASN A 59 -11.78 4.04 -11.95
C ASN A 59 -10.58 3.14 -11.63
N ASN A 60 -9.74 2.86 -12.63
CA ASN A 60 -8.53 2.06 -12.43
C ASN A 60 -7.54 2.75 -11.48
N LEU A 61 -7.34 4.06 -11.62
CA LEU A 61 -6.50 4.82 -10.68
C LEU A 61 -7.07 4.82 -9.27
N ALA A 62 -8.39 4.94 -9.11
CA ALA A 62 -9.03 4.87 -7.80
C ALA A 62 -8.84 3.50 -7.15
N ASN A 63 -9.00 2.42 -7.91
CA ASN A 63 -8.77 1.05 -7.45
C ASN A 63 -7.32 0.83 -7.02
N ILE A 64 -6.36 1.16 -7.88
CA ILE A 64 -4.92 1.05 -7.57
C ILE A 64 -4.56 1.89 -6.34
N SER A 65 -5.07 3.11 -6.25
CA SER A 65 -4.81 3.99 -5.09
C SER A 65 -5.36 3.39 -3.78
N ASN A 66 -6.54 2.76 -3.84
CA ASN A 66 -7.12 2.09 -2.68
C ASN A 66 -6.32 0.84 -2.29
N GLU A 67 -5.85 0.06 -3.25
CA GLU A 67 -5.01 -1.11 -3.00
C GLU A 67 -3.65 -0.73 -2.39
N ILE A 68 -3.01 0.32 -2.92
CA ILE A 68 -1.78 0.88 -2.34
C ILE A 68 -2.03 1.32 -0.89
N ARG A 69 -3.14 2.02 -0.62
CA ARG A 69 -3.48 2.45 0.75
C ARG A 69 -3.70 1.26 1.67
N HIS A 70 -4.35 0.20 1.20
CA HIS A 70 -4.55 -1.03 1.96
C HIS A 70 -3.22 -1.70 2.29
N LEU A 71 -2.31 -1.85 1.31
CA LEU A 71 -0.98 -2.41 1.52
C LEU A 71 -0.15 -1.57 2.50
N GLN A 72 -0.22 -0.24 2.41
CA GLN A 72 0.45 0.66 3.34
C GLN A 72 -0.07 0.48 4.77
N HIS A 73 -1.39 0.41 4.95
CA HIS A 73 -2.00 0.17 6.26
C HIS A 73 -1.56 -1.19 6.83
N TYR A 74 -1.67 -2.24 6.04
CA TYR A 74 -1.26 -3.59 6.44
C TYR A 74 0.23 -3.67 6.79
N SER A 75 1.10 -3.01 6.02
CA SER A 75 2.53 -2.91 6.31
C SER A 75 2.81 -2.20 7.65
N ALA A 76 2.07 -1.12 7.95
CA ALA A 76 2.19 -0.42 9.22
C ALA A 76 1.78 -1.30 10.41
N GLU A 77 0.69 -2.07 10.29
CA GLU A 77 0.28 -3.03 11.31
C GLU A 77 1.33 -4.12 11.54
N LEU A 78 1.90 -4.67 10.46
CA LEU A 78 2.96 -5.67 10.55
C LEU A 78 4.21 -5.11 11.23
N ASN A 79 4.56 -3.85 10.94
CA ASN A 79 5.68 -3.18 11.59
C ASN A 79 5.47 -3.03 13.09
N ILE A 80 4.25 -2.71 13.53
CA ILE A 80 3.91 -2.65 14.97
C ILE A 80 4.07 -4.05 15.59
N LYS A 81 3.51 -5.09 14.95
CA LYS A 81 3.64 -6.48 15.43
C LYS A 81 5.11 -6.91 15.53
N LYS A 82 5.93 -6.53 14.55
CA LYS A 82 7.38 -6.79 14.55
C LYS A 82 8.06 -6.08 15.72
N LYS A 83 7.85 -4.78 15.90
CA LYS A 83 8.44 -4.00 17.00
C LYS A 83 8.07 -4.57 18.36
N ASN A 84 6.81 -4.96 18.56
CA ASN A 84 6.37 -5.59 19.80
C ASN A 84 7.12 -6.91 20.06
N ARG A 85 7.30 -7.75 19.04
CA ARG A 85 8.07 -8.99 19.16
C ARG A 85 9.55 -8.72 19.44
N GLU A 86 10.15 -7.71 18.83
CA GLU A 86 11.55 -7.35 19.07
C GLU A 86 11.77 -6.84 20.49
N LEU A 87 10.85 -6.01 21.01
CA LEU A 87 10.89 -5.53 22.39
C LEU A 87 10.78 -6.68 23.39
N VAL A 88 9.79 -7.56 23.20
CA VAL A 88 9.62 -8.74 24.07
C VAL A 88 10.82 -9.67 23.97
N ARG A 89 11.32 -9.93 22.75
CA ARG A 89 12.52 -10.77 22.57
C ARG A 89 13.72 -10.16 23.28
N GLY A 90 13.94 -8.84 23.19
CA GLY A 90 15.06 -8.18 23.88
C GLY A 90 14.99 -8.37 25.40
N GLN A 91 13.81 -8.17 25.99
CA GLN A 91 13.61 -8.39 27.42
C GLN A 91 13.83 -9.87 27.81
N LEU A 92 13.28 -10.81 27.03
CA LEU A 92 13.45 -12.24 27.29
C LEU A 92 14.92 -12.68 27.13
N THR A 93 15.62 -12.21 26.11
CA THR A 93 17.05 -12.49 25.90
C THR A 93 17.87 -12.01 27.08
N GLN A 94 17.65 -10.78 27.56
CA GLN A 94 18.35 -10.28 28.75
C GLN A 94 18.13 -11.19 29.97
N VAL A 95 16.89 -11.60 30.23
CA VAL A 95 16.57 -12.49 31.36
C VAL A 95 17.28 -13.84 31.20
N VAL A 96 17.25 -14.42 30.00
CA VAL A 96 17.91 -15.71 29.72
C VAL A 96 19.42 -15.59 29.88
N ASP A 97 20.06 -14.57 29.31
CA ASP A 97 21.51 -14.38 29.38
C ASP A 97 21.99 -14.21 30.82
N GLU A 98 21.23 -13.49 31.66
CA GLU A 98 21.54 -13.31 33.08
C GLU A 98 21.29 -14.57 33.92
N MET A 99 20.32 -15.40 33.55
CA MET A 99 20.02 -16.66 34.25
C MET A 99 20.91 -17.83 33.83
N VAL A 100 21.43 -17.83 32.60
CA VAL A 100 22.30 -18.91 32.13
C VAL A 100 23.64 -18.88 32.88
N VAL A 101 24.04 -20.06 33.38
CA VAL A 101 25.37 -20.29 33.96
C VAL A 101 26.14 -21.19 32.99
N PRO A 102 27.10 -20.64 32.21
CA PRO A 102 27.87 -21.43 31.26
C PRO A 102 28.75 -22.49 31.94
N GLN A 103 28.92 -23.65 31.31
CA GLN A 103 29.82 -24.69 31.83
C GLN A 103 31.27 -24.22 31.94
N SER A 104 31.71 -23.32 31.05
CA SER A 104 33.03 -22.70 31.10
C SER A 104 33.23 -21.86 32.36
N MET A 105 32.21 -21.13 32.81
CA MET A 105 32.24 -20.38 34.07
C MET A 105 32.45 -21.33 35.25
N ILE A 106 31.74 -22.45 35.26
CA ILE A 106 31.88 -23.49 36.29
C ILE A 106 33.31 -24.04 36.32
N GLN A 107 33.86 -24.42 35.16
CA GLN A 107 35.21 -24.96 35.04
C GLN A 107 36.28 -23.95 35.49
N ILE A 108 36.16 -22.70 35.07
CA ILE A 108 37.12 -21.64 35.46
C ILE A 108 37.10 -21.42 36.97
N ILE A 109 35.92 -21.36 37.59
CA ILE A 109 35.79 -21.19 39.04
C ILE A 109 36.25 -22.45 39.80
N MET A 110 36.06 -23.64 39.22
CA MET A 110 36.42 -24.90 39.83
C MET A 110 37.92 -25.22 39.74
N ASP A 111 38.56 -24.92 38.61
CA ASP A 111 39.87 -25.49 38.30
C ASP A 111 41.00 -24.44 38.21
N MET A 112 40.69 -23.14 38.09
CA MET A 112 41.72 -22.11 37.96
C MET A 112 42.14 -21.52 39.33
N PRO A 113 43.43 -21.17 39.49
CA PRO A 113 43.92 -20.53 40.71
C PRO A 113 43.40 -19.10 40.84
N VAL A 114 43.16 -18.68 42.10
CA VAL A 114 42.57 -17.37 42.44
C VAL A 114 43.41 -16.16 42.03
N THR A 115 44.68 -16.37 41.70
CA THR A 115 45.60 -15.35 41.20
C THR A 115 45.36 -14.99 39.73
N GLU A 116 44.63 -15.82 39.00
CA GLU A 116 44.37 -15.59 37.58
C GLU A 116 43.22 -14.60 37.37
N ARG A 117 43.43 -13.69 36.41
CA ARG A 117 42.45 -12.65 36.06
C ARG A 117 41.11 -13.25 35.61
N GLN A 118 41.15 -14.35 34.88
CA GLN A 118 39.95 -15.04 34.37
C GLN A 118 39.07 -15.55 35.51
N PHE A 119 39.67 -16.02 36.61
CA PHE A 119 38.92 -16.41 37.81
C PHE A 119 38.18 -15.21 38.42
N LEU A 120 38.86 -14.07 38.58
CA LEU A 120 38.26 -12.86 39.13
C LEU A 120 37.13 -12.31 38.24
N GLU A 121 37.31 -12.34 36.92
CA GLU A 121 36.29 -11.91 35.95
C GLU A 121 35.04 -12.80 36.04
N GLN A 122 35.21 -14.12 36.07
CA GLN A 122 34.10 -15.07 36.20
C GLN A 122 33.42 -14.99 37.57
N LEU A 123 34.16 -14.72 38.65
CA LEU A 123 33.59 -14.51 39.98
C LEU A 123 32.74 -13.23 40.04
N HIS A 124 33.18 -12.16 39.37
CA HIS A 124 32.42 -10.92 39.28
C HIS A 124 31.10 -11.13 38.52
N GLU A 125 31.18 -11.84 37.39
CA GLU A 125 30.02 -12.22 36.58
C GLU A 125 29.05 -13.12 37.37
N LEU A 126 29.57 -14.12 38.09
CA LEU A 126 28.75 -14.97 38.96
C LEU A 126 28.05 -14.16 40.06
N SER A 127 28.74 -13.19 40.69
CA SER A 127 28.16 -12.31 41.69
C SER A 127 27.01 -11.47 41.11
N HIS A 128 27.17 -10.97 39.88
CA HIS A 128 26.11 -10.26 39.16
C HIS A 128 24.89 -11.15 38.93
N LYS A 129 25.11 -12.36 38.40
CA LYS A 129 24.05 -13.35 38.14
C LYS A 129 23.30 -13.76 39.41
N ILE A 130 24.01 -13.95 40.53
CA ILE A 130 23.39 -14.23 41.84
C ILE A 130 22.48 -13.09 42.29
N LYS A 131 22.93 -11.84 42.16
CA LYS A 131 22.11 -10.68 42.53
C LYS A 131 20.88 -10.55 41.64
N PHE A 132 21.03 -10.80 40.34
CA PHE A 132 19.93 -10.78 39.38
C PHE A 132 18.86 -11.83 39.70
N VAL A 133 19.27 -13.09 39.92
CA VAL A 133 18.34 -14.19 40.27
C VAL A 133 17.65 -13.91 41.62
N LYS A 134 18.36 -13.32 42.59
CA LYS A 134 17.76 -12.89 43.87
C LYS A 134 16.75 -11.74 43.73
N ALA A 135 16.96 -10.84 42.78
CA ALA A 135 16.01 -9.78 42.47
C ALA A 135 14.76 -10.33 41.75
N GLN A 136 14.92 -11.38 40.94
CA GLN A 136 13.80 -12.01 40.20
C GLN A 136 13.06 -13.13 40.93
N SER A 137 13.55 -13.57 42.10
CA SER A 137 12.91 -14.65 42.87
C SER A 137 11.52 -14.28 43.40
N PHE A 138 11.15 -13.01 43.37
CA PHE A 138 9.79 -12.53 43.70
C PHE A 138 8.74 -12.93 42.66
N HIS A 139 9.15 -13.40 41.47
CA HIS A 139 8.23 -13.78 40.39
C HIS A 139 7.91 -15.29 40.33
N ASP A 140 8.32 -16.09 41.32
CA ASP A 140 8.02 -17.53 41.44
C ASP A 140 8.30 -18.37 40.17
N ALA A 141 9.23 -17.92 39.33
CA ALA A 141 9.57 -18.64 38.11
C ALA A 141 10.40 -19.90 38.43
N ILE A 142 9.97 -21.05 37.91
CA ILE A 142 10.64 -22.36 38.11
C ILE A 142 12.12 -22.29 37.69
N ALA A 143 12.42 -21.60 36.57
CA ALA A 143 13.79 -21.44 36.09
C ALA A 143 14.72 -20.71 37.09
N CYS A 144 14.18 -19.83 37.96
CA CYS A 144 14.97 -19.19 39.00
C CYS A 144 15.39 -20.20 40.07
N GLN A 145 14.51 -21.15 40.40
CA GLN A 145 14.80 -22.20 41.38
C GLN A 145 15.87 -23.19 40.86
N ASP A 146 15.77 -23.59 39.58
CA ASP A 146 16.72 -24.51 38.96
C ASP A 146 18.16 -23.97 38.96
N VAL A 147 18.31 -22.68 38.64
CA VAL A 147 19.62 -22.02 38.60
C VAL A 147 20.13 -21.69 40.00
N GLN A 148 19.23 -21.38 40.94
CA GLN A 148 19.60 -21.01 42.31
C GLN A 148 20.40 -22.10 43.02
N GLU A 149 20.06 -23.38 42.84
CA GLU A 149 20.82 -24.49 43.43
C GLU A 149 22.27 -24.52 42.93
N VAL A 150 22.48 -24.35 41.62
CA VAL A 150 23.81 -24.33 40.99
C VAL A 150 24.63 -23.14 41.47
N LEU A 151 24.01 -21.96 41.52
CA LEU A 151 24.65 -20.73 42.00
C LEU A 151 25.07 -20.81 43.46
N GLU A 152 24.23 -21.37 44.33
CA GLU A 152 24.57 -21.54 45.76
C GLU A 152 25.71 -22.56 45.93
N LYS A 153 25.73 -23.65 45.16
CA LYS A 153 26.86 -24.61 45.15
C LYS A 153 28.18 -23.95 44.73
N LEU A 154 28.16 -23.08 43.71
CA LEU A 154 29.34 -22.34 43.27
C LEU A 154 29.80 -21.29 44.31
N ARG A 155 28.89 -20.76 45.12
CA ARG A 155 29.20 -19.77 46.17
C ARG A 155 29.88 -20.36 47.41
N VAL A 156 29.62 -21.63 47.72
CA VAL A 156 30.10 -22.29 48.95
C VAL A 156 31.52 -22.86 48.81
N LYS A 157 32.07 -22.86 47.59
CA LYS A 157 33.48 -23.20 47.34
C LYS A 157 34.41 -22.15 47.94
#